data_AF-A0A818EY07-F1
#
_entry.id   AF-A0A818EY07-F1
#
_cell.length_a   1.000
_cell.length_b   1.000
_cell.length_c   1.000
_cell.angle_alpha   90.00
_cell.angle_beta   90.00
_cell.angle_gamma   90.00
#
_symmetry.space_group_name_H-M   'P 1'
#
loop_
_entity.id
_entity.type
_entity.pdbx_description
1 polymer ?
#
loop_
_entity_poly.entity_id
_entity_poly.type
_entity_poly.pdbx_seq_one_letter_code
_entity_poly.pdbx_strand_id
1 'polypeptide(L)'
;MDESEFRAEYAKPDRSTCQGCQSTIDKNSLRLAIMVQSPTFDGKIPTWYHTEWFFFKVTPADAQITTGFDNLRWDGQEKILKKIDDTLENKLSK
;
A
#
# COMPACT_ATOMS: atom_id res chain seq x y z
N MET A 1 -12.00 -11.31 12.22
CA MET A 1 -11.42 -11.37 10.86
C MET A 1 -10.35 -10.31 10.86
N ASP A 2 -9.09 -10.73 10.94
CA ASP A 2 -7.94 -9.84 11.03
C ASP A 2 -7.93 -8.84 9.88
N GLU A 3 -8.23 -7.58 10.21
CA GLU A 3 -8.10 -6.48 9.28
C GLU A 3 -6.61 -6.10 9.23
N SER A 4 -5.93 -6.57 8.18
CA SER A 4 -4.54 -6.22 7.89
C SER A 4 -4.28 -4.73 8.04
N GLU A 5 -3.10 -4.37 8.56
CA GLU A 5 -2.67 -2.97 8.66
C GLU A 5 -2.46 -2.31 7.29
N PHE A 6 -2.23 -3.11 6.25
CA PHE A 6 -1.99 -2.65 4.89
C PHE A 6 -2.98 -3.28 3.90
N ARG A 7 -3.24 -2.55 2.82
CA ARG A 7 -4.08 -3.00 1.70
C ARG A 7 -3.43 -2.67 0.37
N ALA A 8 -3.53 -3.57 -0.61
CA ALA A 8 -3.07 -3.34 -1.97
C ALA A 8 -4.18 -3.67 -2.97
N GLU A 9 -4.35 -2.81 -3.97
CA GLU A 9 -5.28 -3.03 -5.07
C GLU A 9 -4.92 -2.17 -6.28
N TYR A 10 -5.49 -2.51 -7.43
CA TYR A 10 -5.52 -1.60 -8.58
C TYR A 10 -6.59 -0.54 -8.36
N ALA A 11 -6.24 0.71 -8.65
CA ALA A 11 -7.11 1.85 -8.46
C ALA A 11 -8.39 1.74 -9.29
N LYS A 12 -9.53 1.75 -8.60
CA LYS A 12 -10.86 1.83 -9.23
C LYS A 12 -11.09 3.23 -9.81
N PRO A 13 -12.02 3.41 -10.76
CA PRO A 13 -12.41 4.72 -11.28
C PRO A 13 -13.11 5.53 -10.17
N ASP A 14 -12.32 6.15 -9.33
CA ASP A 14 -12.70 7.18 -8.36
C ASP A 14 -11.41 7.86 -7.86
N ARG A 15 -11.46 9.16 -7.57
CA ARG A 15 -10.30 10.05 -7.41
C ARG A 15 -9.62 9.86 -6.04
N SER A 16 -9.07 8.69 -5.77
CA SER A 16 -8.21 8.55 -4.59
C SER A 16 -6.95 9.40 -4.78
N THR A 17 -6.68 10.29 -3.82
CA THR A 17 -5.47 11.11 -3.78
C THR A 17 -4.39 10.41 -2.97
N CYS A 18 -3.17 10.37 -3.49
CA CYS A 18 -2.01 9.90 -2.76
C CYS A 18 -1.69 10.88 -1.61
N GLN A 19 -1.69 10.40 -0.37
CA GLN A 19 -1.36 11.25 0.78
C GLN A 19 0.13 11.58 0.92
N GLY A 20 1.00 10.98 0.10
CA GLY A 20 2.44 11.29 0.07
C GLY A 20 2.77 12.50 -0.82
N CYS A 21 2.31 12.48 -2.08
CA CYS A 21 2.56 13.54 -3.05
C CYS A 21 1.36 14.46 -3.32
N GLN A 22 0.24 14.26 -2.63
CA GLN A 22 -1.00 15.03 -2.79
C GLN A 22 -1.57 15.05 -4.22
N SER A 23 -1.16 14.10 -5.06
CA SER A 23 -1.60 13.97 -6.46
C SER A 23 -2.63 12.85 -6.62
N THR A 24 -3.46 12.94 -7.65
CA THR A 24 -4.46 11.90 -7.98
C THR A 24 -3.76 10.60 -8.38
N ILE A 25 -4.33 9.47 -7.97
CA ILE A 25 -3.88 8.14 -8.37
C ILE A 25 -4.70 7.69 -9.59
N ASP A 26 -4.02 7.37 -10.69
CA ASP A 26 -4.66 7.02 -11.95
C ASP A 26 -5.42 5.70 -11.87
N LYS A 27 -6.53 5.59 -12.61
CA LYS A 27 -7.31 4.36 -12.75
C LYS A 27 -6.40 3.22 -13.24
N ASN A 28 -6.59 2.02 -12.68
CA ASN A 28 -5.82 0.81 -12.97
C ASN A 28 -4.33 0.89 -12.59
N SER A 29 -3.87 1.96 -11.92
CA SER A 29 -2.53 1.99 -11.34
C SER A 29 -2.51 1.21 -10.02
N LEU A 30 -1.37 0.60 -9.69
CA LEU A 30 -1.16 -0.09 -8.42
C LEU A 30 -1.08 0.95 -7.29
N ARG A 31 -1.93 0.80 -6.27
CA ARG A 31 -1.91 1.65 -5.08
C ARG A 31 -1.90 0.80 -3.81
N LEU A 32 -1.26 1.33 -2.78
CA LEU A 32 -1.24 0.72 -1.44
C LEU A 32 -1.88 1.67 -0.44
N ALA A 33 -2.49 1.11 0.60
CA ALA A 33 -3.08 1.87 1.68
C ALA A 33 -2.60 1.39 3.05
N ILE A 34 -2.54 2.34 3.96
CA ILE A 34 -2.42 2.10 5.40
C ILE A 34 -3.83 2.21 5.98
N MET A 35 -4.27 1.18 6.70
CA MET A 35 -5.56 1.17 7.38
C MET A 35 -5.44 1.98 8.68
N VAL A 36 -6.07 3.15 8.73
CA VAL A 36 -6.03 4.06 9.88
C VAL A 36 -7.40 4.15 10.53
N GLN A 37 -7.45 4.38 11.84
CA GLN A 37 -8.72 4.61 12.54
C GLN A 37 -9.43 5.84 11.95
N SER A 38 -10.72 5.70 11.65
CA SER A 38 -11.55 6.81 11.20
C SER A 38 -11.76 7.81 12.34
N PRO A 39 -11.65 9.13 12.07
CA PRO A 39 -11.97 10.15 13.06
C PRO A 39 -13.49 10.32 13.29
N THR A 40 -14.33 9.76 12.41
CA THR A 40 -15.78 10.01 12.40
C THR A 40 -16.64 8.80 12.74
N PHE A 41 -16.08 7.59 12.73
CA PHE A 41 -16.81 6.38 13.10
C PHE A 41 -15.88 5.34 13.71
N ASP A 42 -16.45 4.35 14.39
CA ASP A 42 -15.69 3.26 14.98
C ASP A 42 -15.36 2.21 13.92
N GLY A 43 -14.24 2.41 13.24
CA GLY A 43 -13.69 1.51 12.23
C GLY A 43 -12.50 2.12 11.50
N LYS A 44 -11.82 1.32 10.67
CA LYS A 44 -10.65 1.78 9.90
C LYS A 44 -11.04 2.22 8.49
N ILE A 45 -10.29 3.19 7.96
CA ILE A 45 -10.38 3.66 6.59
C ILE A 45 -9.03 3.52 5.87
N PRO A 46 -9.03 3.21 4.56
CA PRO A 46 -7.81 3.13 3.79
C PRO A 46 -7.28 4.52 3.46
N THR A 47 -6.03 4.78 3.85
CA THR A 47 -5.29 5.96 3.42
C THR A 47 -4.40 5.59 2.23
N TRP A 48 -4.73 6.07 1.03
CA TRP A 48 -4.09 5.66 -0.22
C TRP A 48 -2.77 6.37 -0.52
N TYR A 49 -1.85 5.62 -1.12
CA TYR A 49 -0.53 6.06 -1.55
C TYR A 49 -0.16 5.43 -2.89
N HIS A 50 0.62 6.17 -3.69
CA HIS A 50 1.43 5.56 -4.75
C HIS A 50 2.45 4.59 -4.13
N THR A 51 2.84 3.56 -4.87
CA THR A 51 3.78 2.53 -4.40
C THR A 51 5.04 3.12 -3.79
N GLU A 52 5.67 4.09 -4.45
CA GLU A 52 6.91 4.72 -3.98
C GLU A 52 6.74 5.45 -2.65
N TRP A 53 5.67 6.24 -2.53
CA TRP A 53 5.36 7.01 -1.33
C TRP A 53 4.94 6.13 -0.15
N PHE A 54 4.29 5.00 -0.44
CA PHE A 54 3.99 4.00 0.57
C PHE A 54 5.29 3.46 1.19
N PHE A 55 6.23 2.99 0.36
CA PHE A 55 7.50 2.43 0.83
C PHE A 55 8.46 3.46 1.45
N PHE A 56 8.31 4.74 1.10
CA PHE A 56 8.99 5.83 1.80
C PHE A 56 8.49 6.00 3.24
N LYS A 57 7.19 5.76 3.48
CA LYS A 57 6.56 5.97 4.78
C LYS A 57 6.58 4.73 5.68
N VAL A 58 6.38 3.55 5.10
CA VAL A 58 6.30 2.29 5.83
C VAL A 58 6.91 1.16 5.01
N THR A 59 7.53 0.21 5.70
CA THR A 59 8.01 -1.03 5.09
C THR A 59 7.35 -2.20 5.82
N PRO A 60 6.38 -2.89 5.20
CA PRO A 60 5.83 -4.13 5.75
C PRO A 60 6.94 -5.16 5.97
N ALA A 61 6.85 -5.95 7.03
CA ALA A 61 7.76 -7.06 7.26
C ALA A 61 7.54 -8.23 6.28
N ASP A 62 6.30 -8.38 5.80
CA ASP A 62 5.90 -9.39 4.84
C ASP A 62 4.84 -8.79 3.89
N ALA A 63 4.82 -9.20 2.62
CA ALA A 63 3.77 -8.82 1.68
C ALA A 63 2.42 -9.45 2.05
N GLN A 64 2.41 -10.63 2.66
CA GLN A 64 1.18 -11.38 3.01
C GLN A 64 0.33 -10.69 4.07
N ILE A 65 0.92 -9.80 4.89
CA ILE A 65 0.12 -8.98 5.82
C ILE A 65 -0.66 -7.88 5.10
N THR A 66 -0.49 -7.73 3.78
CA THR A 66 -1.21 -6.74 2.97
C THR A 66 -2.46 -7.36 2.36
N THR A 67 -3.64 -6.98 2.87
CA THR A 67 -4.91 -7.44 2.31
C THR A 67 -5.01 -7.09 0.82
N GLY A 68 -5.41 -8.06 0.00
CA GLY A 68 -5.58 -7.89 -1.44
C GLY A 68 -4.32 -8.13 -2.27
N PHE A 69 -3.17 -8.42 -1.65
CA PHE A 69 -1.94 -8.82 -2.36
C PHE A 69 -2.17 -10.03 -3.27
N ASP A 70 -2.86 -11.06 -2.79
CA ASP A 70 -3.14 -12.28 -3.58
C ASP A 70 -4.08 -12.03 -4.76
N ASN A 71 -4.83 -10.92 -4.74
CA ASN A 71 -5.73 -10.53 -5.83
C ASN A 71 -5.03 -9.69 -6.91
N LEU A 72 -3.76 -9.29 -6.67
CA LEU A 72 -2.96 -8.59 -7.67
C LEU A 72 -2.53 -9.55 -8.78
N ARG A 73 -2.21 -8.99 -9.94
CA ARG A 73 -1.53 -9.75 -10.98
C ARG A 73 -0.09 -10.00 -10.55
N TRP A 74 0.52 -11.02 -11.16
CA TRP A 74 1.89 -11.43 -10.87
C TRP A 74 2.89 -10.26 -10.94
N ASP A 75 2.79 -9.38 -11.93
CA ASP A 75 3.64 -8.18 -12.05
C ASP A 75 3.49 -7.22 -10.86
N GLY A 76 2.27 -7.07 -10.34
CA GLY A 76 2.00 -6.27 -9.15
C GLY A 76 2.57 -6.89 -7.88
N GLN A 77 2.46 -8.22 -7.76
CA GLN A 77 3.01 -8.97 -6.63
C GLN A 77 4.53 -8.89 -6.60
N GLU A 78 5.19 -9.16 -7.73
CA GLU A 78 6.65 -9.09 -7.85
C GLU A 78 7.17 -7.69 -7.52
N LYS A 79 6.49 -6.63 -8.00
CA LYS A 79 6.87 -5.25 -7.72
C LYS A 79 6.84 -4.92 -6.24
N ILE A 80 5.84 -5.40 -5.50
CA ILE A 80 5.72 -5.18 -4.04
C ILE A 80 6.80 -5.98 -3.30
N LEU A 81 6.99 -7.26 -3.64
CA LEU A 81 8.02 -8.10 -3.02
C LEU A 81 9.41 -7.49 -3.18
N LYS A 82 9.75 -7.10 -4.41
CA LYS A 82 11.02 -6.44 -4.70
C LYS A 82 11.19 -5.15 -3.90
N LYS A 83 10.14 -4.32 -3.79
CA LYS A 83 10.22 -3.09 -2.99
C LYS A 83 10.41 -3.36 -1.49
N ILE A 84 9.83 -4.42 -0.95
CA ILE A 84 10.08 -4.83 0.43
C ILE A 84 11.54 -5.23 0.60
N ASP A 85 12.05 -6.12 -0.26
CA ASP A 85 13.42 -6.61 -0.23
C ASP A 85 14.45 -5.47 -0.35
N ASP A 86 14.32 -4.63 -1.41
CA ASP A 86 15.16 -3.45 -1.63
C ASP A 86 15.18 -2.54 -0.37
N THR A 87 14.03 -2.36 0.28
CA THR A 87 13.93 -1.47 1.44
C THR A 87 14.51 -2.10 2.72
N LEU A 88 14.43 -3.42 2.86
CA LEU A 88 15.05 -4.15 3.98
C LEU A 88 16.58 -4.18 3.87
N GLU A 89 17.12 -4.44 2.68
CA GLU A 89 18.58 -4.39 2.43
C GLU A 89 19.17 -3.00 2.74
N ASN A 90 18.47 -1.93 2.33
CA ASN A 90 18.87 -0.55 2.62
C ASN A 90 18.84 -0.20 4.12
N LYS A 91 18.07 -0.92 4.94
CA LYS A 91 18.02 -0.75 6.40
C LYS A 91 19.11 -1.54 7.12
N LEU A 92 19.53 -2.68 6.57
CA LEU A 92 20.61 -3.52 7.12
C LEU A 92 22.02 -2.99 6.83
N SER A 93 22.14 -2.15 5.80
CA SER A 93 23.40 -1.53 5.37
C SER A 93 23.71 -0.20 6.07
N LYS A 94 22.88 0.20 7.06
CA LYS A 94 23.10 1.34 7.96
C LYS A 94 23.27 0.86 9.39
#